data_AF-A0A060VRW0-F1
#
_entry.id   AF-A0A060VRW0-F1
#
_cell.length_a   1.000
_cell.length_b   1.000
_cell.length_c   1.000
_cell.angle_alpha   90.00
_cell.angle_beta   90.00
_cell.angle_gamma   90.00
#
_symmetry.space_group_name_H-M   'P 1'
#
loop_
_entity.id
_entity.type
_entity.pdbx_description
1 polymer ?
#
loop_
_entity_poly.entity_id
_entity_poly.type
_entity_poly.pdbx_seq_one_letter_code
_entity_poly.pdbx_strand_id
1 'polypeptide(L)'
;MAITEAELKDLKAQQAVVSAVEEAAKEQVAPLESPIEPPPEEQETVTEGVTETPTATNGDNYAEVEELKNRLITKEGQVAVLEEELQQLKVELELVKSSQTEDPQVNGLKEKESIVTSLEEQLQTLRAKMEVESTADMEQLQSSLKERESQVASLEEELKQLREEQGKSANAESGSETEAEQPFECLEKDSQMLSLEEELQRLKEEMEQVRNKSNDLREKNWAAMEALTAAEKLNEERLAVAKGAQHVAEEALSSFQTEAQKALQKICPDVSLEAEQNNWLELLIQKAQATEIPQSQEVQQENLQPTDSEELLSKLGEAEESQKTLQAECEQYRTVLAETEGMLKDLQKSVEEEEHVWKLKIVEAEEQGQAALDQVKVLQQAAEDMKMNNESTDQLKEQVMLLEAQLEKQLESISFSQTYAEEVAQLKALLTKTQSRLETAQLEAQKQAKELSVVRQQLSETTEHVQSQEASESTQVQTQLVQVVNKLQTEEEMRQQLAVDFDQAQKCVTDLQTQMDQMKAAGDCSTGELKERLEKEKKLTKDLGQAATKLQQMLKATQEQLVKERDTVKTLQGQLVGKEEPEQSKEGTSV
;
A
#
# COMPACT_ATOMS: atom_id res chain seq x y z
N MET A 1 -15.40 -33.99 4.43
CA MET A 1 -14.38 -34.96 4.00
C MET A 1 -15.11 -36.18 3.48
N ALA A 2 -15.15 -36.35 2.16
CA ALA A 2 -15.59 -37.59 1.54
C ALA A 2 -14.31 -38.33 1.14
N ILE A 3 -13.99 -39.42 1.83
CA ILE A 3 -12.93 -40.34 1.43
C ILE A 3 -13.34 -40.85 0.04
N THR A 4 -12.45 -40.70 -0.93
CA THR A 4 -12.75 -41.08 -2.30
C THR A 4 -12.93 -42.60 -2.37
N GLU A 5 -13.82 -43.08 -3.24
CA GLU A 5 -14.10 -44.52 -3.38
C GLU A 5 -12.84 -45.33 -3.73
N ALA A 6 -11.85 -44.66 -4.33
CA ALA A 6 -10.52 -45.22 -4.60
C ALA A 6 -9.71 -45.48 -3.32
N GLU A 7 -9.66 -44.52 -2.39
CA GLU A 7 -8.95 -44.66 -1.11
C GLU A 7 -9.58 -45.75 -0.23
N LEU A 8 -10.92 -45.86 -0.23
CA LEU A 8 -11.61 -46.94 0.50
C LEU A 8 -11.29 -48.32 -0.08
N LYS A 9 -11.08 -48.40 -1.39
CA LYS A 9 -10.73 -49.65 -2.09
C LYS A 9 -9.29 -50.05 -1.83
N ASP A 10 -8.39 -49.08 -1.77
CA ASP A 10 -6.97 -49.31 -1.46
C ASP A 10 -6.78 -49.71 0.01
N LEU A 11 -7.50 -49.08 0.94
CA LEU A 11 -7.49 -49.47 2.36
C LEU A 11 -8.02 -50.90 2.57
N LYS A 12 -9.06 -51.30 1.83
CA LYS A 12 -9.56 -52.68 1.84
C LYS A 12 -8.57 -53.68 1.25
N ALA A 13 -7.83 -53.30 0.22
CA ALA A 13 -6.80 -54.14 -0.38
C ALA A 13 -5.62 -54.34 0.59
N GLN A 14 -5.15 -53.27 1.23
CA GLN A 14 -4.10 -53.34 2.25
C GLN A 14 -4.53 -54.19 3.45
N GLN A 15 -5.78 -54.05 3.91
CA GLN A 15 -6.29 -54.86 5.02
C GLN A 15 -6.43 -56.35 4.66
N ALA A 16 -6.77 -56.69 3.41
CA ALA A 16 -6.79 -58.06 2.94
C ALA A 16 -5.38 -58.68 2.88
N VAL A 17 -4.37 -57.90 2.49
CA VAL A 17 -2.96 -58.36 2.49
C VAL A 17 -2.46 -58.59 3.91
N VAL A 18 -2.79 -57.71 4.86
CA VAL A 18 -2.41 -57.88 6.28
C VAL A 18 -3.07 -59.12 6.88
N SER A 19 -4.36 -59.37 6.63
CA SER A 19 -5.01 -60.60 7.10
C SER A 19 -4.41 -61.86 6.47
N ALA A 20 -4.05 -61.83 5.19
CA ALA A 20 -3.40 -62.96 4.51
C ALA A 20 -2.01 -63.25 5.07
N VAL A 21 -1.23 -62.22 5.42
CA VAL A 21 0.08 -62.36 6.07
C VAL A 21 -0.06 -62.87 7.51
N GLU A 22 -1.09 -62.44 8.24
CA GLU A 22 -1.35 -62.93 9.60
C GLU A 22 -1.83 -64.38 9.63
N GLU A 23 -2.60 -64.80 8.61
CA GLU A 23 -3.06 -66.18 8.45
C GLU A 23 -1.91 -67.10 8.00
N ALA A 24 -1.04 -66.64 7.09
CA ALA A 24 0.19 -67.34 6.72
C ALA A 24 1.21 -67.45 7.86
N ALA A 25 1.26 -66.44 8.75
CA ALA A 25 2.10 -66.48 9.94
C ALA A 25 1.57 -67.45 11.02
N LYS A 26 0.23 -67.63 11.12
CA LYS A 26 -0.38 -68.64 12.01
C LYS A 26 -0.15 -70.06 11.52
N GLU A 27 0.01 -70.28 10.22
CA GLU A 27 0.24 -71.61 9.64
C GLU A 27 1.72 -72.05 9.72
N GLN A 28 2.67 -71.11 9.90
CA GLN A 28 4.10 -71.42 10.08
C GLN A 28 4.52 -71.63 11.55
N VAL A 29 3.64 -71.35 12.53
CA VAL A 29 3.89 -71.61 13.96
C VAL A 29 3.02 -72.78 14.43
N ALA A 30 3.17 -73.93 13.78
CA ALA A 30 2.70 -75.21 14.31
C ALA A 30 3.85 -75.85 15.11
N PRO A 31 3.71 -76.07 16.44
CA PRO A 31 4.71 -76.81 17.20
C PRO A 31 4.71 -78.27 16.71
N LEU A 32 5.83 -78.71 16.16
CA LEU A 32 6.14 -80.13 16.00
C LEU A 32 6.39 -80.73 17.40
N GLU A 33 5.33 -80.94 18.18
CA GLU A 33 5.35 -81.91 19.27
C GLU A 33 4.97 -83.28 18.68
N SER A 34 5.98 -84.03 18.27
CA SER A 34 5.85 -85.48 18.10
C SER A 34 5.61 -86.10 19.49
N PRO A 35 4.54 -86.90 19.69
CA PRO A 35 4.35 -87.62 20.94
C PRO A 35 5.50 -88.62 21.14
N ILE A 36 6.28 -88.43 22.20
CA ILE A 36 7.20 -89.45 22.70
C ILE A 36 6.33 -90.57 23.29
N GLU A 37 6.23 -91.67 22.56
CA GLU A 37 5.68 -92.92 23.04
C GLU A 37 6.66 -93.51 24.06
N PRO A 38 6.24 -93.86 25.29
CA PRO A 38 7.12 -94.53 26.24
C PRO A 38 7.38 -95.98 25.81
N PRO A 39 8.55 -96.57 26.14
CA PRO A 39 8.85 -97.95 25.79
C PRO A 39 7.93 -98.90 26.59
N PRO A 40 7.65 -100.11 26.07
CA PRO A 40 6.84 -101.07 26.80
C PRO A 40 7.64 -101.56 28.03
N GLU A 41 7.02 -101.44 29.21
CA GLU A 41 7.47 -102.12 30.42
C GLU A 41 7.36 -103.64 30.21
N GLU A 42 8.49 -104.31 30.01
CA GLU A 42 8.57 -105.76 30.22
C GLU A 42 8.54 -106.01 31.73
N GLN A 43 7.33 -106.27 32.23
CA GLN A 43 7.15 -106.86 33.55
C GLN A 43 7.56 -108.34 33.49
N GLU A 44 8.70 -108.65 34.09
CA GLU A 44 8.99 -110.00 34.59
C GLU A 44 7.91 -110.38 35.61
N THR A 45 6.94 -111.20 35.19
CA THR A 45 6.13 -111.99 36.11
C THR A 45 6.39 -113.46 35.85
N VAL A 46 7.30 -113.99 36.65
CA VAL A 46 7.42 -115.39 37.02
C VAL A 46 6.11 -115.83 37.68
N THR A 47 5.39 -116.77 37.07
CA THR A 47 4.55 -117.72 37.81
C THR A 47 4.63 -119.13 37.24
N GLU A 48 5.23 -119.97 38.07
CA GLU A 48 5.11 -121.42 38.23
C GLU A 48 3.87 -122.10 37.61
N GLY A 49 4.13 -123.20 36.89
CA GLY A 49 3.76 -124.52 37.41
C GLY A 49 2.68 -125.29 36.64
N VAL A 50 2.86 -126.63 36.69
CA VAL A 50 1.99 -127.73 36.20
C VAL A 50 2.27 -128.13 34.74
N THR A 51 3.30 -128.95 34.48
CA THR A 51 3.37 -130.43 34.57
C THR A 51 2.47 -131.19 33.58
N GLU A 52 3.05 -131.56 32.44
CA GLU A 52 2.84 -132.88 31.82
C GLU A 52 4.20 -133.38 31.26
N THR A 53 4.74 -134.43 31.88
CA THR A 53 5.82 -135.30 31.34
C THR A 53 5.28 -136.22 30.23
N PRO A 54 6.08 -136.99 29.45
CA PRO A 54 7.53 -137.27 29.56
C PRO A 54 8.27 -137.05 28.21
N THR A 55 9.61 -137.07 28.05
CA THR A 55 10.52 -138.23 28.17
C THR A 55 11.92 -137.77 27.70
N ALA A 56 13.00 -138.13 28.43
CA ALA A 56 14.43 -138.16 28.00
C ALA A 56 15.05 -136.79 27.56
N THR A 57 16.26 -136.34 27.90
CA THR A 57 17.58 -136.93 28.19
C THR A 57 18.36 -135.93 29.07
N ASN A 58 18.99 -136.39 30.14
CA ASN A 58 19.57 -135.53 31.19
C ASN A 58 21.06 -135.17 30.96
N GLY A 59 21.49 -135.03 29.70
CA GLY A 59 22.90 -134.82 29.32
C GLY A 59 23.20 -133.55 28.54
N ASP A 60 22.26 -133.05 27.74
CA ASP A 60 22.51 -131.96 26.79
C ASP A 60 22.31 -130.55 27.40
N ASN A 61 21.51 -130.44 28.46
CA ASN A 61 21.22 -129.15 29.12
C ASN A 61 22.45 -128.50 29.79
N TYR A 62 23.46 -129.26 30.22
CA TYR A 62 24.61 -128.67 30.92
C TYR A 62 25.62 -128.04 29.95
N ALA A 63 25.79 -128.62 28.75
CA ALA A 63 26.67 -128.09 27.73
C ALA A 63 26.09 -126.81 27.11
N GLU A 64 24.79 -126.79 26.86
CA GLU A 64 24.10 -125.64 26.28
C GLU A 64 24.06 -124.44 27.26
N VAL A 65 23.90 -124.70 28.56
CA VAL A 65 23.99 -123.67 29.61
C VAL A 65 25.40 -123.10 29.74
N GLU A 66 26.45 -123.92 29.69
CA GLU A 66 27.83 -123.42 29.78
C GLU A 66 28.23 -122.64 28.52
N GLU A 67 27.71 -123.03 27.34
CA GLU A 67 27.93 -122.29 26.11
C GLU A 67 27.22 -120.93 26.12
N LEU A 68 25.96 -120.87 26.59
CA LEU A 68 25.22 -119.61 26.77
C LEU A 68 25.91 -118.69 27.78
N LYS A 69 26.45 -119.25 28.87
CA LYS A 69 27.22 -118.51 29.88
C LYS A 69 28.51 -117.93 29.33
N ASN A 70 29.26 -118.68 28.51
CA ASN A 70 30.45 -118.16 27.84
C ASN A 70 30.09 -117.07 26.82
N ARG A 71 28.96 -117.21 26.12
CA ARG A 71 28.45 -116.19 25.18
C ARG A 71 28.04 -114.91 25.91
N LEU A 72 27.42 -115.05 27.08
CA LEU A 72 27.04 -113.92 27.94
C LEU A 72 28.27 -113.17 28.45
N ILE A 73 29.29 -113.87 28.97
CA ILE A 73 30.55 -113.25 29.41
C ILE A 73 31.24 -112.49 28.27
N THR A 74 31.22 -113.06 27.05
CA THR A 74 31.78 -112.40 25.87
C THR A 74 30.99 -111.14 25.50
N LYS A 75 29.65 -111.18 25.63
CA LYS A 75 28.78 -110.04 25.35
C LYS A 75 28.90 -108.95 26.41
N GLU A 76 29.01 -109.31 27.68
CA GLU A 76 29.28 -108.37 28.79
C GLU A 76 30.63 -107.67 28.60
N GLY A 77 31.67 -108.40 28.15
CA GLY A 77 32.96 -107.80 27.79
C GLY A 77 32.87 -106.80 26.62
N GLN A 78 32.06 -107.10 25.60
CA GLN A 78 31.84 -106.18 24.48
C GLN A 78 31.08 -104.92 24.90
N VAL A 79 30.09 -105.06 25.80
CA VAL A 79 29.34 -103.92 26.34
C VAL A 79 30.27 -103.01 27.16
N ALA A 80 31.14 -103.58 28.00
CA ALA A 80 32.10 -102.79 28.78
C ALA A 80 33.05 -101.96 27.90
N VAL A 81 33.52 -102.52 26.78
CA VAL A 81 34.39 -101.80 25.82
C VAL A 81 33.62 -100.66 25.13
N LEU A 82 32.39 -100.92 24.68
CA LEU A 82 31.55 -99.88 24.06
C LEU A 82 31.16 -98.77 25.04
N GLU A 83 30.96 -99.09 26.31
CA GLU A 83 30.72 -98.10 27.37
C GLU A 83 31.95 -97.22 27.60
N GLU A 84 33.16 -97.80 27.55
CA GLU A 84 34.42 -97.05 27.69
C GLU A 84 34.68 -96.15 26.47
N GLU A 85 34.41 -96.63 25.26
CA GLU A 85 34.47 -95.83 24.03
C GLU A 85 33.45 -94.68 24.04
N LEU A 86 32.21 -94.90 24.51
CA LEU A 86 31.20 -93.85 24.66
C LEU A 86 31.61 -92.80 25.69
N GLN A 87 32.25 -93.21 26.79
CA GLN A 87 32.77 -92.27 27.78
C GLN A 87 33.93 -91.44 27.20
N GLN A 88 34.84 -92.05 26.43
CA GLN A 88 35.91 -91.32 25.75
C GLN A 88 35.37 -90.32 24.74
N LEU A 89 34.45 -90.72 23.86
CA LEU A 89 33.80 -89.83 22.89
C LEU A 89 33.06 -88.68 23.57
N LYS A 90 32.43 -88.92 24.73
CA LYS A 90 31.74 -87.88 25.49
C LYS A 90 32.71 -86.85 26.07
N VAL A 91 33.84 -87.30 26.61
CA VAL A 91 34.91 -86.42 27.10
C VAL A 91 35.53 -85.62 25.96
N GLU A 92 35.74 -86.25 24.80
CA GLU A 92 36.31 -85.61 23.62
C GLU A 92 35.35 -84.57 23.02
N LEU A 93 34.04 -84.84 23.01
CA LEU A 93 33.00 -83.89 22.58
C LEU A 93 32.89 -82.69 23.54
N GLU A 94 33.02 -82.92 24.85
CA GLU A 94 33.02 -81.86 25.86
C GLU A 94 34.29 -80.99 25.76
N LEU A 95 35.44 -81.61 25.46
CA LEU A 95 36.69 -80.91 25.20
C LEU A 95 36.59 -80.05 23.93
N VAL A 96 36.10 -80.60 22.81
CA VAL A 96 35.90 -79.85 21.55
C VAL A 96 34.92 -78.69 21.74
N LYS A 97 33.83 -78.90 22.48
CA LYS A 97 32.83 -77.87 22.79
C LYS A 97 33.39 -76.74 23.65
N SER A 98 34.29 -77.06 24.59
CA SER A 98 35.01 -76.06 25.39
C SER A 98 36.07 -75.29 24.59
N SER A 99 36.74 -75.94 23.63
CA SER A 99 37.68 -75.27 22.73
C SER A 99 37.00 -74.39 21.66
N GLN A 100 35.75 -74.69 21.27
CA GLN A 100 34.96 -73.85 20.36
C GLN A 100 34.48 -72.53 20.99
N THR A 101 34.43 -72.43 22.32
CA THR A 101 34.07 -71.17 23.00
C THR A 101 35.23 -70.17 23.12
N GLU A 102 36.47 -70.61 22.89
CA GLU A 102 37.68 -69.79 23.03
C GLU A 102 38.32 -69.39 21.69
N ASP A 103 37.73 -69.78 20.56
CA ASP A 103 38.21 -69.36 19.24
C ASP A 103 37.97 -67.84 19.05
N PRO A 104 39.01 -67.02 18.83
CA PRO A 104 38.87 -65.57 18.61
C PRO A 104 37.94 -65.23 17.43
N GLN A 105 37.70 -66.17 16.52
CA GLN A 105 36.77 -65.99 15.41
C GLN A 105 35.29 -65.99 15.85
N VAL A 106 34.91 -66.76 16.87
CA VAL A 106 33.52 -66.84 17.37
C VAL A 106 33.16 -65.63 18.25
N ASN A 107 34.11 -65.15 19.05
CA ASN A 107 33.94 -63.91 19.81
C ASN A 107 33.94 -62.68 18.90
N GLY A 108 34.79 -62.65 17.86
CA GLY A 108 34.76 -61.61 16.83
C GLY A 108 33.48 -61.62 16.00
N LEU A 109 32.87 -62.79 15.76
CA LEU A 109 31.56 -62.92 15.10
C LEU A 109 30.43 -62.37 15.98
N LYS A 110 30.38 -62.71 17.26
CA LYS A 110 29.39 -62.14 18.20
C LYS A 110 29.51 -60.63 18.36
N GLU A 111 30.73 -60.10 18.39
CA GLU A 111 30.95 -58.66 18.46
C GLU A 111 30.51 -57.98 17.16
N LYS A 112 30.84 -58.55 16.00
CA LYS A 112 30.33 -58.06 14.70
C LYS A 112 28.81 -58.14 14.60
N GLU A 113 28.19 -59.19 15.10
CA GLU A 113 26.73 -59.36 15.13
C GLU A 113 26.07 -58.30 16.05
N SER A 114 26.70 -57.95 17.17
CA SER A 114 26.26 -56.85 18.03
C SER A 114 26.40 -55.47 17.38
N ILE A 115 27.43 -55.28 16.55
CA ILE A 115 27.65 -54.03 15.81
C ILE A 115 26.65 -53.93 14.65
N VAL A 116 26.40 -55.01 13.93
CA VAL A 116 25.41 -55.07 12.83
C VAL A 116 24.01 -54.77 13.36
N THR A 117 23.60 -55.42 14.46
CA THR A 117 22.31 -55.14 15.09
C THR A 117 22.20 -53.68 15.57
N SER A 118 23.27 -53.10 16.13
CA SER A 118 23.29 -51.69 16.51
C SER A 118 23.20 -50.73 15.31
N LEU A 119 23.86 -51.05 14.20
CA LEU A 119 23.79 -50.26 12.96
C LEU A 119 22.42 -50.38 12.30
N GLU A 120 21.80 -51.56 12.32
CA GLU A 120 20.44 -51.78 11.84
C GLU A 120 19.43 -50.95 12.64
N GLU A 121 19.59 -50.89 13.96
CA GLU A 121 18.72 -50.10 14.85
C GLU A 121 18.89 -48.58 14.59
N GLN A 122 20.12 -48.12 14.33
CA GLN A 122 20.40 -46.73 13.95
C GLN A 122 19.82 -46.38 12.58
N LEU A 123 19.94 -47.27 11.58
CA LEU A 123 19.35 -47.09 10.26
C LEU A 123 17.82 -47.06 10.32
N GLN A 124 17.22 -47.92 11.13
CA GLN A 124 15.77 -47.95 11.34
C GLN A 124 15.28 -46.67 12.03
N THR A 125 16.05 -46.15 12.99
CA THR A 125 15.75 -44.89 13.67
C THR A 125 15.89 -43.68 12.73
N LEU A 126 16.91 -43.65 11.88
CA LEU A 126 17.10 -42.61 10.86
C LEU A 126 16.00 -42.66 9.79
N ARG A 127 15.62 -43.86 9.34
CA ARG A 127 14.52 -44.06 8.39
C ARG A 127 13.19 -43.55 8.97
N ALA A 128 12.88 -43.90 10.22
CA ALA A 128 11.67 -43.43 10.89
C ALA A 128 11.67 -41.90 11.07
N LYS A 129 12.81 -41.30 11.42
CA LYS A 129 12.94 -39.83 11.48
C LYS A 129 12.72 -39.18 10.12
N MET A 130 13.33 -39.72 9.07
CA MET A 130 13.19 -39.18 7.71
C MET A 130 11.76 -39.30 7.18
N GLU A 131 11.04 -40.39 7.48
CA GLU A 131 9.62 -40.51 7.15
C GLU A 131 8.75 -39.50 7.90
N VAL A 132 8.99 -39.29 9.20
CA VAL A 132 8.23 -38.32 10.00
C VAL A 132 8.50 -36.89 9.54
N GLU A 133 9.75 -36.55 9.24
CA GLU A 133 10.13 -35.21 8.77
C GLU A 133 9.61 -34.95 7.35
N SER A 134 9.73 -35.93 6.46
CA SER A 134 9.17 -35.83 5.10
C SER A 134 7.63 -35.77 5.10
N THR A 135 6.95 -36.43 6.03
CA THR A 135 5.48 -36.36 6.12
C THR A 135 5.03 -35.03 6.72
N ALA A 136 5.73 -34.52 7.75
CA ALA A 136 5.46 -33.20 8.31
C ALA A 136 5.66 -32.07 7.28
N ASP A 137 6.75 -32.11 6.51
CA ASP A 137 7.03 -31.11 5.46
C ASP A 137 5.98 -31.17 4.34
N MET A 138 5.55 -32.39 3.96
CA MET A 138 4.50 -32.59 2.97
C MET A 138 3.15 -32.06 3.45
N GLU A 139 2.77 -32.30 4.71
CA GLU A 139 1.55 -31.76 5.32
C GLU A 139 1.59 -30.23 5.43
N GLN A 140 2.75 -29.65 5.75
CA GLN A 140 2.94 -28.20 5.81
C GLN A 140 2.80 -27.56 4.43
N LEU A 141 3.43 -28.13 3.40
CA LEU A 141 3.30 -27.67 2.01
C LEU A 141 1.85 -27.80 1.51
N GLN A 142 1.17 -28.90 1.84
CA GLN A 142 -0.22 -29.12 1.45
C GLN A 142 -1.16 -28.12 2.13
N SER A 143 -0.92 -27.79 3.40
CA SER A 143 -1.67 -26.78 4.14
C SER A 143 -1.48 -25.38 3.54
N SER A 144 -0.24 -25.03 3.19
CA SER A 144 0.09 -23.75 2.55
C SER A 144 -0.52 -23.64 1.15
N LEU A 145 -0.49 -24.72 0.36
CA LEU A 145 -1.14 -24.77 -0.95
C LEU A 145 -2.64 -24.51 -0.83
N LYS A 146 -3.30 -25.19 0.10
CA LYS A 146 -4.76 -25.06 0.32
C LYS A 146 -5.16 -23.67 0.80
N GLU A 147 -4.34 -23.04 1.64
CA GLU A 147 -4.53 -21.65 2.03
C GLU A 147 -4.43 -20.71 0.82
N ARG A 148 -3.41 -20.88 -0.03
CA ARG A 148 -3.26 -20.10 -1.26
C ARG A 148 -4.40 -20.33 -2.25
N GLU A 149 -4.88 -21.56 -2.41
CA GLU A 149 -6.07 -21.86 -3.23
C GLU A 149 -7.32 -21.13 -2.70
N SER A 150 -7.50 -21.07 -1.38
CA SER A 150 -8.62 -20.32 -0.78
C SER A 150 -8.51 -18.80 -0.98
N GLN A 151 -7.29 -18.26 -0.91
CA GLN A 151 -7.04 -16.83 -1.18
C GLN A 151 -7.32 -16.49 -2.66
N VAL A 152 -6.90 -17.35 -3.59
CA VAL A 152 -7.19 -17.19 -5.02
C VAL A 152 -8.69 -17.21 -5.27
N ALA A 153 -9.43 -18.16 -4.69
CA ALA A 153 -10.89 -18.22 -4.83
C ALA A 153 -11.58 -16.96 -4.29
N SER A 154 -11.11 -16.41 -3.15
CA SER A 154 -11.63 -15.18 -2.57
C SER A 154 -11.39 -13.97 -3.48
N LEU A 155 -10.18 -13.83 -4.03
CA LEU A 155 -9.83 -12.73 -4.93
C LEU A 155 -10.58 -12.83 -6.27
N GLU A 156 -10.79 -14.03 -6.79
CA GLU A 156 -11.62 -14.26 -7.98
C GLU A 156 -13.08 -13.83 -7.74
N GLU A 157 -13.61 -14.07 -6.54
CA GLU A 157 -14.97 -13.68 -6.16
C GLU A 157 -15.11 -12.15 -5.97
N GLU A 158 -14.11 -11.50 -5.37
CA GLU A 158 -14.03 -10.04 -5.26
C GLU A 158 -13.94 -9.36 -6.65
N LEU A 159 -13.10 -9.87 -7.56
CA LEU A 159 -13.02 -9.36 -8.92
C LEU A 159 -14.33 -9.53 -9.69
N LYS A 160 -15.04 -10.63 -9.43
CA LYS A 160 -16.36 -10.86 -10.03
C LYS A 160 -17.39 -9.87 -9.49
N GLN A 161 -17.37 -9.57 -8.19
CA GLN A 161 -18.23 -8.53 -7.59
C GLN A 161 -17.93 -7.14 -8.15
N LEU A 162 -16.65 -6.74 -8.18
CA LEU A 162 -16.22 -5.47 -8.76
C LEU A 162 -16.65 -5.31 -10.22
N ARG A 163 -16.51 -6.38 -11.02
CA ARG A 163 -16.95 -6.38 -12.42
C ARG A 163 -18.48 -6.28 -12.57
N GLU A 164 -19.24 -6.91 -11.68
CA GLU A 164 -20.70 -6.75 -11.62
C GLU A 164 -21.12 -5.34 -11.16
N GLU A 165 -20.40 -4.73 -10.23
CA GLU A 165 -20.64 -3.36 -9.78
C GLU A 165 -20.34 -2.33 -10.89
N GLN A 166 -19.24 -2.52 -11.64
CA GLN A 166 -18.93 -1.72 -12.84
C GLN A 166 -20.03 -1.85 -13.90
N GLY A 167 -20.55 -3.07 -14.13
CA GLY A 167 -21.66 -3.31 -15.05
C GLY A 167 -23.00 -2.72 -14.60
N LYS A 168 -23.24 -2.61 -13.29
CA LYS A 168 -24.44 -1.96 -12.72
C LYS A 168 -24.36 -0.43 -12.76
N SER A 169 -23.16 0.15 -12.60
CA SER A 169 -22.93 1.60 -12.75
C SER A 169 -23.10 2.06 -14.19
N ALA A 170 -22.59 1.28 -15.17
CA ALA A 170 -22.71 1.60 -16.60
C ALA A 170 -24.15 1.56 -17.14
N ASN A 171 -25.09 0.90 -16.44
CA ASN A 171 -26.50 0.81 -16.84
C ASN A 171 -27.41 1.79 -16.08
N ALA A 172 -26.87 2.57 -15.12
CA ALA A 172 -27.61 3.55 -14.33
C ALA A 172 -27.47 4.99 -14.85
N GLU A 173 -26.52 5.29 -15.74
CA GLU A 173 -26.36 6.60 -16.37
C GLU A 173 -27.22 6.73 -17.64
N SER A 174 -28.53 6.75 -17.44
CA SER A 174 -29.46 7.45 -18.33
C SER A 174 -30.14 8.55 -17.51
N GLY A 175 -29.38 9.61 -17.22
CA GLY A 175 -29.91 10.90 -16.78
C GLY A 175 -29.62 11.29 -15.33
N SER A 176 -28.49 11.96 -15.09
CA SER A 176 -28.48 13.31 -14.50
C SER A 176 -27.07 13.89 -14.46
N GLU A 177 -26.96 15.16 -14.80
CA GLU A 177 -25.76 15.99 -14.90
C GLU A 177 -24.97 16.07 -13.59
N THR A 178 -23.74 15.52 -13.55
CA THR A 178 -22.68 15.88 -12.58
C THR A 178 -21.31 15.39 -13.09
N GLU A 179 -20.81 16.02 -14.17
CA GLU A 179 -19.69 15.50 -14.99
C GLU A 179 -18.26 15.91 -14.56
N ALA A 180 -18.02 16.53 -13.40
CA ALA A 180 -16.68 17.10 -13.12
C ALA A 180 -15.78 16.29 -12.16
N GLU A 181 -16.32 15.42 -11.28
CA GLU A 181 -15.52 14.73 -10.26
C GLU A 181 -15.38 13.21 -10.46
N GLN A 182 -16.24 12.59 -11.27
CA GLN A 182 -16.24 11.14 -11.53
C GLN A 182 -15.08 10.57 -12.39
N PRO A 183 -14.41 11.31 -13.30
CA PRO A 183 -13.37 10.72 -14.15
C PRO A 183 -12.15 10.20 -13.38
N PHE A 184 -11.80 10.85 -12.26
CA PHE A 184 -10.60 10.51 -11.48
C PHE A 184 -10.77 9.26 -10.62
N GLU A 185 -11.93 9.09 -9.96
CA GLU A 185 -12.23 7.85 -9.22
C GLU A 185 -12.31 6.62 -10.14
N CYS A 186 -12.75 6.80 -11.38
CA CYS A 186 -12.78 5.73 -12.37
C CYS A 186 -11.36 5.32 -12.81
N LEU A 187 -10.49 6.30 -13.07
CA LEU A 187 -9.09 6.06 -13.43
C LEU A 187 -8.28 5.40 -12.30
N GLU A 188 -8.53 5.77 -11.05
CA GLU A 188 -7.87 5.15 -9.89
C GLU A 188 -8.31 3.69 -9.71
N LYS A 189 -9.61 3.41 -9.87
CA LYS A 189 -10.14 2.04 -9.87
C LYS A 189 -9.61 1.22 -11.05
N ASP A 190 -9.48 1.79 -12.24
CA ASP A 190 -8.89 1.12 -13.39
C ASP A 190 -7.40 0.83 -13.18
N SER A 191 -6.66 1.76 -12.57
CA SER A 191 -5.24 1.54 -12.20
C SER A 191 -5.09 0.45 -11.14
N GLN A 192 -5.98 0.40 -10.14
CA GLN A 192 -6.00 -0.66 -9.14
C GLN A 192 -6.37 -2.01 -9.76
N MET A 193 -7.33 -2.03 -10.69
CA MET A 193 -7.72 -3.22 -11.43
C MET A 193 -6.55 -3.77 -12.27
N LEU A 194 -5.82 -2.90 -12.98
CA LEU A 194 -4.63 -3.28 -13.74
C LEU A 194 -3.53 -3.84 -12.83
N SER A 195 -3.28 -3.20 -11.68
CA SER A 195 -2.29 -3.70 -10.71
C SER A 195 -2.66 -5.08 -10.16
N LEU A 196 -3.94 -5.29 -9.81
CA LEU A 196 -4.43 -6.59 -9.34
C LEU A 196 -4.39 -7.65 -10.45
N GLU A 197 -4.68 -7.28 -11.69
CA GLU A 197 -4.60 -8.17 -12.85
C GLU A 197 -3.15 -8.57 -13.16
N GLU A 198 -2.19 -7.64 -13.03
CA GLU A 198 -0.76 -7.91 -13.11
C GLU A 198 -0.27 -8.82 -11.97
N GLU A 199 -0.75 -8.61 -10.74
CA GLU A 199 -0.42 -9.46 -9.59
C GLU A 199 -0.98 -10.88 -9.75
N LEU A 200 -2.21 -11.04 -10.21
CA LEU A 200 -2.79 -12.35 -10.52
C LEU A 200 -2.02 -13.06 -11.64
N GLN A 201 -1.64 -12.32 -12.67
CA GLN A 201 -0.84 -12.86 -13.76
C GLN A 201 0.52 -13.34 -13.23
N ARG A 202 1.18 -12.56 -12.37
CA ARG A 202 2.45 -12.94 -11.74
C ARG A 202 2.31 -14.18 -10.84
N LEU A 203 1.29 -14.22 -9.99
CA LEU A 203 1.00 -15.38 -9.13
C LEU A 203 0.69 -16.64 -9.94
N LYS A 204 -0.02 -16.50 -11.06
CA LYS A 204 -0.31 -17.60 -11.97
C LYS A 204 0.96 -18.13 -12.63
N GLU A 205 1.84 -17.24 -13.08
CA GLU A 205 3.16 -17.59 -13.63
C GLU A 205 4.04 -18.31 -12.59
N GLU A 206 4.04 -17.84 -11.34
CA GLU A 206 4.74 -18.50 -10.22
C GLU A 206 4.16 -19.90 -9.94
N MET A 207 2.84 -20.04 -9.92
CA MET A 207 2.17 -21.34 -9.71
C MET A 207 2.48 -22.32 -10.84
N GLU A 208 2.44 -21.87 -12.10
CA GLU A 208 2.83 -22.66 -13.28
C GLU A 208 4.31 -23.07 -13.18
N GLN A 209 5.19 -22.17 -12.73
CA GLN A 209 6.60 -22.46 -12.55
C GLN A 209 6.86 -23.50 -11.46
N VAL A 210 6.16 -23.42 -10.31
CA VAL A 210 6.24 -24.44 -9.24
C VAL A 210 5.70 -25.78 -9.74
N ARG A 211 4.60 -25.78 -10.50
CA ARG A 211 4.03 -26.99 -11.12
C ARG A 211 5.02 -27.64 -12.08
N ASN A 212 5.69 -26.85 -12.92
CA ASN A 212 6.71 -27.36 -13.84
C ASN A 212 7.92 -27.93 -13.09
N LYS A 213 8.44 -27.21 -12.09
CA LYS A 213 9.52 -27.71 -11.22
C LYS A 213 9.13 -29.01 -10.51
N SER A 214 7.89 -29.12 -10.03
CA SER A 214 7.37 -30.33 -9.39
C SER A 214 7.27 -31.51 -10.37
N ASN A 215 6.80 -31.26 -11.60
CA ASN A 215 6.77 -32.28 -12.66
C ASN A 215 8.17 -32.72 -13.06
N ASP A 216 9.12 -31.79 -13.24
CA ASP A 216 10.52 -32.10 -13.55
C ASP A 216 11.17 -32.95 -12.43
N LEU A 217 10.89 -32.63 -11.17
CA LEU A 217 11.36 -33.41 -10.02
C LEU A 217 10.75 -34.81 -10.02
N ARG A 218 9.46 -34.95 -10.32
CA ARG A 218 8.80 -36.26 -10.43
C ARG A 218 9.40 -37.09 -11.56
N GLU A 219 9.66 -36.49 -12.72
CA GLU A 219 10.28 -37.18 -13.85
C GLU A 219 11.72 -37.61 -13.54
N LYS A 220 12.51 -36.72 -12.92
CA LYS A 220 13.87 -37.06 -12.46
C LYS A 220 13.86 -38.16 -11.40
N ASN A 221 12.92 -38.12 -10.46
CA ASN A 221 12.78 -39.14 -9.42
C ASN A 221 12.35 -40.47 -10.02
N TRP A 222 11.41 -40.45 -10.98
CA TRP A 222 10.99 -41.64 -11.72
C TRP A 222 12.15 -42.25 -12.52
N ALA A 223 12.92 -41.43 -13.24
CA ALA A 223 14.12 -41.87 -13.97
C ALA A 223 15.20 -42.42 -13.03
N ALA A 224 15.39 -41.81 -11.85
CA ALA A 224 16.31 -42.32 -10.84
C ALA A 224 15.84 -43.67 -10.26
N MET A 225 14.55 -43.82 -10.00
CA MET A 225 13.96 -45.08 -9.54
C MET A 225 14.06 -46.19 -10.60
N GLU A 226 13.83 -45.86 -11.87
CA GLU A 226 14.00 -46.80 -12.99
C GLU A 226 15.46 -47.21 -13.15
N ALA A 227 16.40 -46.26 -13.06
CA ALA A 227 17.84 -46.55 -13.07
C ALA A 227 18.28 -47.42 -11.89
N LEU A 228 17.74 -47.17 -10.69
CA LEU A 228 17.98 -47.99 -9.50
C LEU A 228 17.47 -49.42 -9.71
N THR A 229 16.23 -49.56 -10.18
CA THR A 229 15.61 -50.87 -10.46
C THR A 229 16.40 -51.64 -11.53
N ALA A 230 16.89 -50.95 -12.57
CA ALA A 230 17.74 -51.55 -13.59
C ALA A 230 19.10 -51.99 -13.04
N ALA A 231 19.71 -51.19 -12.16
CA ALA A 231 20.96 -51.53 -11.49
C ALA A 231 20.81 -52.73 -10.54
N GLU A 232 19.72 -52.79 -9.77
CA GLU A 232 19.38 -53.93 -8.91
C GLU A 232 19.23 -55.21 -9.72
N LYS A 233 18.46 -55.16 -10.82
CA LYS A 233 18.28 -56.30 -11.71
C LYS A 233 19.60 -56.79 -12.31
N LEU A 234 20.44 -55.86 -12.79
CA LEU A 234 21.75 -56.22 -13.34
C LEU A 234 22.67 -56.84 -12.28
N ASN A 235 22.62 -56.35 -11.05
CA ASN A 235 23.38 -56.93 -9.94
C ASN A 235 22.89 -58.35 -9.61
N GLU A 236 21.58 -58.57 -9.62
CA GLU A 236 20.99 -59.88 -9.39
C GLU A 236 21.31 -60.88 -10.50
N GLU A 237 21.31 -60.44 -11.76
CA GLU A 237 21.80 -61.23 -12.90
C GLU A 237 23.31 -61.56 -12.76
N ARG A 238 24.15 -60.60 -12.37
CA ARG A 238 25.58 -60.86 -12.12
C ARG A 238 25.80 -61.85 -10.98
N LEU A 239 25.00 -61.76 -9.92
CA LEU A 239 25.05 -62.70 -8.80
C LEU A 239 24.66 -64.11 -9.24
N ALA A 240 23.62 -64.25 -10.07
CA ALA A 240 23.18 -65.53 -10.61
C ALA A 240 24.27 -66.17 -11.49
N VAL A 241 24.90 -65.37 -12.37
CA VAL A 241 26.02 -65.84 -13.22
C VAL A 241 27.21 -66.25 -12.36
N ALA A 242 27.58 -65.47 -11.35
CA ALA A 242 28.69 -65.79 -10.45
C ALA A 242 28.44 -67.09 -9.67
N LYS A 243 27.23 -67.30 -9.16
CA LYS A 243 26.83 -68.56 -8.50
C LYS A 243 26.88 -69.76 -9.46
N GLY A 244 26.42 -69.58 -10.70
CA GLY A 244 26.51 -70.61 -11.73
C GLY A 244 27.97 -70.98 -12.04
N ALA A 245 28.85 -69.98 -12.19
CA ALA A 245 30.27 -70.20 -12.41
C ALA A 245 30.95 -70.89 -11.21
N GLN A 246 30.58 -70.52 -9.98
CA GLN A 246 31.07 -71.19 -8.77
C GLN A 246 30.69 -72.68 -8.76
N HIS A 247 29.42 -73.01 -9.03
CA HIS A 247 28.97 -74.41 -9.05
C HIS A 247 29.71 -75.23 -10.12
N VAL A 248 29.91 -74.68 -11.32
CA VAL A 248 30.67 -75.35 -12.39
C VAL A 248 32.13 -75.55 -11.98
N ALA A 249 32.74 -74.58 -11.31
CA ALA A 249 34.11 -74.70 -10.80
C ALA A 249 34.21 -75.75 -9.69
N GLU A 250 33.26 -75.81 -8.75
CA GLU A 250 33.19 -76.82 -7.69
C GLU A 250 33.02 -78.23 -8.27
N GLU A 251 32.15 -78.39 -9.28
CA GLU A 251 31.94 -79.67 -9.97
C GLU A 251 33.17 -80.12 -10.78
N ALA A 252 33.83 -79.18 -11.47
CA ALA A 252 35.09 -79.42 -12.17
C ALA A 252 36.22 -79.82 -11.19
N LEU A 253 36.27 -79.20 -10.00
CA LEU A 253 37.27 -79.52 -8.98
C LEU A 253 37.03 -80.90 -8.37
N SER A 254 35.78 -81.25 -8.10
CA SER A 254 35.38 -82.57 -7.59
C SER A 254 35.65 -83.70 -8.60
N SER A 255 35.31 -83.48 -9.87
CA SER A 255 35.61 -84.44 -10.94
C SER A 255 37.12 -84.59 -11.16
N PHE A 256 37.89 -83.50 -11.15
CA PHE A 256 39.36 -83.54 -11.19
C PHE A 256 39.96 -84.29 -9.99
N GLN A 257 39.46 -84.03 -8.77
CA GLN A 257 39.90 -84.73 -7.57
C GLN A 257 39.65 -86.24 -7.70
N THR A 258 38.48 -86.63 -8.21
CA THR A 258 38.12 -88.04 -8.43
C THR A 258 39.01 -88.70 -9.49
N GLU A 259 39.27 -88.01 -10.60
CA GLU A 259 40.16 -88.49 -11.68
C GLU A 259 41.60 -88.65 -11.17
N ALA A 260 42.11 -87.65 -10.43
CA ALA A 260 43.45 -87.67 -9.84
C ALA A 260 43.60 -88.83 -8.83
N GLN A 261 42.58 -89.05 -8.00
CA GLN A 261 42.54 -90.18 -7.07
C GLN A 261 42.59 -91.53 -7.82
N LYS A 262 41.77 -91.70 -8.86
CA LYS A 262 41.76 -92.93 -9.69
C LYS A 262 43.09 -93.17 -10.39
N ALA A 263 43.70 -92.13 -10.95
CA ALA A 263 45.00 -92.21 -11.61
C ALA A 263 46.12 -92.63 -10.62
N LEU A 264 46.12 -92.04 -9.42
CA LEU A 264 47.07 -92.40 -8.37
C LEU A 264 46.85 -93.81 -7.83
N GLN A 265 45.61 -94.27 -7.67
CA GLN A 265 45.30 -95.65 -7.27
C GLN A 265 45.76 -96.67 -8.32
N LYS A 266 45.74 -96.32 -9.61
CA LYS A 266 46.27 -97.15 -10.69
C LYS A 266 47.79 -97.27 -10.65
N ILE A 267 48.49 -96.25 -10.17
CA ILE A 267 49.96 -96.22 -10.03
C ILE A 267 50.41 -96.90 -8.72
N CYS A 268 49.58 -96.86 -7.68
CA CYS A 268 49.85 -97.48 -6.37
C CYS A 268 48.72 -98.45 -5.93
N PRO A 269 48.62 -99.64 -6.55
CA PRO A 269 47.51 -100.58 -6.29
C PRO A 269 47.48 -101.19 -4.88
N ASP A 270 48.60 -101.20 -4.15
CA ASP A 270 48.69 -101.74 -2.77
C ASP A 270 48.17 -100.76 -1.70
N VAL A 271 47.71 -99.57 -2.10
CA VAL A 271 47.20 -98.54 -1.20
C VAL A 271 45.70 -98.33 -1.43
N SER A 272 44.84 -98.98 -0.62
CA SER A 272 43.41 -98.67 -0.60
C SER A 272 43.18 -97.24 -0.09
N LEU A 273 42.58 -96.40 -0.93
CA LEU A 273 42.16 -95.04 -0.60
C LEU A 273 40.64 -95.03 -0.40
N GLU A 274 40.18 -94.67 0.81
CA GLU A 274 38.78 -94.29 1.02
C GLU A 274 38.55 -92.86 0.50
N ALA A 275 37.61 -92.73 -0.43
CA ALA A 275 37.45 -91.56 -1.30
C ALA A 275 36.84 -90.31 -0.66
N GLU A 276 36.58 -90.31 0.65
CA GLU A 276 35.79 -89.26 1.32
C GLU A 276 36.59 -88.37 2.29
N GLN A 277 37.89 -88.63 2.52
CA GLN A 277 38.70 -87.79 3.40
C GLN A 277 39.46 -86.70 2.63
N ASN A 278 39.29 -85.43 3.02
CA ASN A 278 40.04 -84.28 2.51
C ASN A 278 41.58 -84.41 2.63
N ASN A 279 42.07 -85.37 3.42
CA ASN A 279 43.48 -85.62 3.68
C ASN A 279 44.03 -86.85 2.93
N TRP A 280 43.31 -87.36 1.92
CA TRP A 280 43.68 -88.59 1.18
C TRP A 280 45.06 -88.52 0.50
N LEU A 281 45.48 -87.33 0.05
CA LEU A 281 46.79 -87.08 -0.56
C LEU A 281 47.94 -87.28 0.45
N GLU A 282 47.76 -86.83 1.70
CA GLU A 282 48.74 -86.96 2.78
C GLU A 282 48.95 -88.44 3.16
N LEU A 283 47.84 -89.20 3.21
CA LEU A 283 47.84 -90.64 3.50
C LEU A 283 48.49 -91.46 2.39
N LEU A 284 48.29 -91.07 1.12
CA LEU A 284 48.94 -91.72 -0.01
C LEU A 284 50.46 -91.50 0.01
N ILE A 285 50.91 -90.29 0.32
CA ILE A 285 52.34 -89.97 0.44
C ILE A 285 52.99 -90.82 1.55
N GLN A 286 52.36 -90.93 2.73
CA GLN A 286 52.89 -91.75 3.82
C GLN A 286 52.96 -93.25 3.46
N LYS A 287 51.97 -93.76 2.72
CA LYS A 287 51.87 -95.18 2.38
C LYS A 287 52.77 -95.57 1.21
N ALA A 288 52.97 -94.68 0.23
CA ALA A 288 53.95 -94.86 -0.83
C ALA A 288 55.40 -94.88 -0.30
N GLN A 289 55.72 -94.07 0.71
CA GLN A 289 57.03 -94.07 1.38
C GLN A 289 57.32 -95.37 2.16
N ALA A 290 56.29 -96.15 2.51
CA ALA A 290 56.44 -97.43 3.20
C ALA A 290 56.75 -98.61 2.26
N THR A 291 56.55 -98.46 0.94
CA THR A 291 56.60 -99.58 -0.05
C THR A 291 57.91 -99.63 -0.87
N GLU A 292 58.83 -98.67 -0.72
CA GLU A 292 60.00 -98.47 -1.60
C GLU A 292 61.22 -99.42 -1.39
N ILE A 293 61.06 -100.63 -0.85
CA ILE A 293 62.18 -101.59 -0.73
C ILE A 293 61.68 -103.04 -0.95
N PRO A 294 62.22 -103.88 -1.88
CA PRO A 294 62.81 -103.69 -3.22
C PRO A 294 62.30 -104.73 -4.28
N GLN A 295 62.42 -104.51 -5.61
CA GLN A 295 62.61 -105.55 -6.68
C GLN A 295 62.60 -104.90 -8.09
N SER A 296 63.73 -104.80 -8.79
CA SER A 296 64.27 -105.73 -9.82
C SER A 296 63.32 -105.96 -11.01
N GLN A 297 63.58 -105.43 -12.21
CA GLN A 297 64.58 -105.85 -13.24
C GLN A 297 64.15 -107.12 -14.02
N GLU A 298 64.06 -106.96 -15.35
CA GLU A 298 63.92 -107.94 -16.46
C GLU A 298 62.55 -108.52 -16.81
N VAL A 299 62.20 -108.47 -18.11
CA VAL A 299 61.97 -109.62 -19.05
C VAL A 299 61.14 -109.13 -20.27
N GLN A 300 61.78 -109.01 -21.46
CA GLN A 300 61.57 -109.76 -22.73
C GLN A 300 60.16 -109.61 -23.36
N GLN A 301 59.97 -109.03 -24.55
CA GLN A 301 60.37 -109.42 -25.92
C GLN A 301 59.76 -110.75 -26.39
N GLU A 302 58.60 -110.69 -27.05
CA GLU A 302 57.94 -111.84 -27.68
C GLU A 302 57.40 -111.52 -29.10
N ASN A 303 57.92 -112.28 -30.07
CA ASN A 303 57.31 -112.88 -31.27
C ASN A 303 56.22 -112.13 -32.10
N LEU A 304 56.51 -111.83 -33.38
CA LEU A 304 55.54 -111.33 -34.38
C LEU A 304 55.63 -112.10 -35.71
N GLN A 305 54.48 -112.54 -36.24
CA GLN A 305 54.33 -113.19 -37.55
C GLN A 305 54.25 -112.16 -38.72
N PRO A 306 54.55 -112.56 -39.97
CA PRO A 306 54.72 -111.62 -41.09
C PRO A 306 53.43 -111.00 -41.64
N THR A 307 52.26 -111.60 -41.40
CA THR A 307 50.97 -111.10 -41.92
C THR A 307 50.39 -109.99 -41.05
N ASP A 308 50.61 -110.07 -39.73
CA ASP A 308 50.26 -108.99 -38.79
C ASP A 308 51.16 -107.76 -38.99
N SER A 309 52.37 -107.94 -39.53
CA SER A 309 53.31 -106.85 -39.78
C SER A 309 52.80 -105.82 -40.79
N GLU A 310 51.99 -106.22 -41.79
CA GLU A 310 51.51 -105.30 -42.83
C GLU A 310 50.23 -104.57 -42.39
N GLU A 311 49.37 -105.23 -41.62
CA GLU A 311 48.21 -104.59 -40.95
C GLU A 311 48.68 -103.63 -39.84
N LEU A 312 49.72 -104.00 -39.08
CA LEU A 312 50.35 -103.13 -38.09
C LEU A 312 51.01 -101.91 -38.74
N LEU A 313 51.63 -102.05 -39.91
CA LEU A 313 52.18 -100.93 -40.67
C LEU A 313 51.07 -99.99 -41.18
N SER A 314 49.94 -100.51 -41.65
CA SER A 314 48.78 -99.69 -42.06
C SER A 314 48.18 -98.94 -40.86
N LYS A 315 47.98 -99.62 -39.72
CA LYS A 315 47.49 -99.01 -38.47
C LYS A 315 48.46 -97.98 -37.88
N LEU A 316 49.77 -98.19 -38.03
CA LEU A 316 50.80 -97.21 -37.66
C LEU A 316 50.71 -95.97 -38.56
N GLY A 317 50.52 -96.16 -39.88
CA GLY A 317 50.31 -95.05 -40.82
C GLY A 317 49.06 -94.23 -40.50
N GLU A 318 47.93 -94.88 -40.21
CA GLU A 318 46.69 -94.21 -39.78
C GLU A 318 46.84 -93.50 -38.42
N ALA A 319 47.58 -94.10 -37.48
CA ALA A 319 47.93 -93.47 -36.20
C ALA A 319 48.85 -92.24 -36.40
N GLU A 320 49.81 -92.30 -37.32
CA GLU A 320 50.67 -91.17 -37.67
C GLU A 320 49.89 -90.04 -38.36
N GLU A 321 48.94 -90.35 -39.25
CA GLU A 321 48.07 -89.34 -39.89
C GLU A 321 47.09 -88.70 -38.90
N SER A 322 46.48 -89.48 -38.00
CA SER A 322 45.64 -88.94 -36.92
C SER A 322 46.46 -88.14 -35.92
N GLN A 323 47.69 -88.55 -35.59
CA GLN A 323 48.62 -87.76 -34.78
C GLN A 323 48.96 -86.43 -35.46
N LYS A 324 49.26 -86.41 -36.76
CA LYS A 324 49.51 -85.17 -37.51
C LYS A 324 48.30 -84.25 -37.51
N THR A 325 47.09 -84.81 -37.63
CA THR A 325 45.84 -84.03 -37.62
C THR A 325 45.58 -83.42 -36.23
N LEU A 326 45.67 -84.22 -35.17
CA LEU A 326 45.56 -83.73 -33.79
C LEU A 326 46.63 -82.68 -33.46
N GLN A 327 47.85 -82.86 -33.97
CA GLN A 327 48.93 -81.88 -33.82
C GLN A 327 48.56 -80.55 -34.51
N ALA A 328 48.05 -80.60 -35.75
CA ALA A 328 47.61 -79.41 -36.48
C ALA A 328 46.44 -78.70 -35.75
N GLU A 329 45.47 -79.46 -35.23
CA GLU A 329 44.39 -78.90 -34.41
C GLU A 329 44.93 -78.25 -33.12
N CYS A 330 45.89 -78.87 -32.45
CA CYS A 330 46.55 -78.26 -31.27
C CYS A 330 47.28 -76.97 -31.62
N GLU A 331 47.98 -76.92 -32.77
CA GLU A 331 48.63 -75.71 -33.27
C GLU A 331 47.61 -74.61 -33.61
N GLN A 332 46.46 -74.99 -34.18
CA GLN A 332 45.35 -74.07 -34.43
C GLN A 332 44.77 -73.53 -33.12
N TYR A 333 44.48 -74.37 -32.12
CA TYR A 333 44.01 -73.91 -30.81
C TYR A 333 45.03 -72.98 -30.13
N ARG A 334 46.32 -73.29 -30.22
CA ARG A 334 47.38 -72.42 -29.70
C ARG A 334 47.38 -71.04 -30.35
N THR A 335 47.11 -70.99 -31.66
CA THR A 335 47.01 -69.73 -32.42
C THR A 335 45.77 -68.94 -32.00
N VAL A 336 44.59 -69.58 -31.94
CA VAL A 336 43.34 -68.93 -31.50
C VAL A 336 43.45 -68.43 -30.05
N LEU A 337 44.10 -69.18 -29.16
CA LEU A 337 44.37 -68.73 -27.79
C LEU A 337 45.27 -67.49 -27.75
N ALA A 338 46.32 -67.44 -28.58
CA ALA A 338 47.18 -66.26 -28.66
C ALA A 338 46.43 -65.04 -29.23
N GLU A 339 45.56 -65.23 -30.24
CA GLU A 339 44.73 -64.17 -30.81
C GLU A 339 43.69 -63.66 -29.81
N THR A 340 43.03 -64.55 -29.08
CA THR A 340 42.05 -64.17 -28.04
C THR A 340 42.71 -63.50 -26.84
N GLU A 341 43.91 -63.94 -26.43
CA GLU A 341 44.72 -63.24 -25.43
C GLU A 341 45.10 -61.83 -25.92
N GLY A 342 45.43 -61.68 -27.20
CA GLY A 342 45.67 -60.38 -27.84
C GLY A 342 44.45 -59.46 -27.78
N MET A 343 43.28 -59.95 -28.22
CA MET A 343 42.03 -59.19 -28.17
C MET A 343 41.64 -58.79 -26.73
N LEU A 344 41.85 -59.67 -25.76
CA LEU A 344 41.59 -59.36 -24.35
C LEU A 344 42.52 -58.27 -23.82
N LYS A 345 43.81 -58.28 -24.20
CA LYS A 345 44.75 -57.21 -23.83
C LYS A 345 44.37 -55.87 -24.45
N ASP A 346 43.96 -55.86 -25.72
CA ASP A 346 43.49 -54.64 -26.38
C ASP A 346 42.21 -54.10 -25.74
N LEU A 347 41.26 -54.98 -25.39
CA LEU A 347 40.04 -54.58 -24.69
C LEU A 347 40.34 -54.03 -23.30
N GLN A 348 41.20 -54.71 -22.53
CA GLN A 348 41.64 -54.23 -21.22
C GLN A 348 42.23 -52.82 -21.33
N LYS A 349 43.15 -52.62 -22.27
CA LYS A 349 43.79 -51.32 -22.52
C LYS A 349 42.77 -50.25 -22.90
N SER A 350 41.81 -50.57 -23.77
CA SER A 350 40.74 -49.65 -24.17
C SER A 350 39.89 -49.21 -22.97
N VAL A 351 39.56 -50.14 -22.07
CA VAL A 351 38.78 -49.84 -20.85
C VAL A 351 39.60 -48.94 -19.90
N GLU A 352 40.89 -49.22 -19.70
CA GLU A 352 41.77 -48.38 -18.88
C GLU A 352 41.88 -46.96 -19.45
N GLU A 353 42.06 -46.82 -20.77
CA GLU A 353 42.10 -45.53 -21.47
C GLU A 353 40.77 -44.76 -21.32
N GLU A 354 39.63 -45.43 -21.47
CA GLU A 354 38.31 -44.81 -21.25
C GLU A 354 38.10 -44.39 -19.79
N GLU A 355 38.51 -45.21 -18.82
CA GLU A 355 38.46 -44.86 -17.40
C GLU A 355 39.27 -43.60 -17.10
N HIS A 356 40.47 -43.47 -17.69
CA HIS A 356 41.26 -42.26 -17.59
C HIS A 356 40.57 -41.04 -18.21
N VAL A 357 39.92 -41.20 -19.37
CA VAL A 357 39.15 -40.12 -20.00
C VAL A 357 37.97 -39.70 -19.12
N TRP A 358 37.22 -40.64 -18.55
CA TRP A 358 36.09 -40.32 -17.67
C TRP A 358 36.54 -39.68 -16.36
N LYS A 359 37.66 -40.12 -15.77
CA LYS A 359 38.26 -39.45 -14.61
C LYS A 359 38.59 -37.99 -14.91
N LEU A 360 39.22 -37.70 -16.05
CA LEU A 360 39.50 -36.33 -16.46
C LEU A 360 38.23 -35.50 -16.67
N LYS A 361 37.20 -36.07 -17.32
CA LYS A 361 35.90 -35.40 -17.50
C LYS A 361 35.21 -35.10 -16.18
N ILE A 362 35.29 -36.00 -15.20
CA ILE A 362 34.73 -35.78 -13.86
C ILE A 362 35.44 -34.60 -13.18
N VAL A 363 36.78 -34.56 -13.21
CA VAL A 363 37.55 -33.44 -12.64
C VAL A 363 37.21 -32.13 -13.34
N GLU A 364 37.12 -32.11 -14.68
CA GLU A 364 36.72 -30.91 -15.43
C GLU A 364 35.30 -30.45 -15.05
N ALA A 365 34.35 -31.37 -14.91
CA ALA A 365 32.98 -31.05 -14.48
C ALA A 365 32.94 -30.53 -13.03
N GLU A 366 33.74 -31.10 -12.12
CA GLU A 366 33.88 -30.63 -10.74
C GLU A 366 34.49 -29.22 -10.70
N GLU A 367 35.53 -28.93 -11.50
CA GLU A 367 36.12 -27.60 -11.61
C GLU A 367 35.12 -26.57 -12.17
N GLN A 368 34.34 -26.93 -13.19
CA GLN A 368 33.28 -26.08 -13.72
C GLN A 368 32.18 -25.82 -12.67
N GLY A 369 31.78 -26.85 -11.92
CA GLY A 369 30.83 -26.73 -10.80
C GLY A 369 31.34 -25.80 -9.71
N GLN A 370 32.61 -25.93 -9.33
CA GLN A 370 33.27 -25.06 -8.36
C GLN A 370 33.35 -23.61 -8.85
N ALA A 371 33.70 -23.39 -10.12
CA ALA A 371 33.72 -22.06 -10.71
C ALA A 371 32.33 -21.41 -10.74
N ALA A 372 31.28 -22.18 -11.04
CA ALA A 372 29.90 -21.70 -10.98
C ALA A 372 29.48 -21.36 -9.55
N LEU A 373 29.83 -22.19 -8.56
CA LEU A 373 29.59 -21.92 -7.15
C LEU A 373 30.26 -20.60 -6.70
N ASP A 374 31.49 -20.36 -7.12
CA ASP A 374 32.21 -19.13 -6.77
C ASP A 374 31.61 -17.90 -7.46
N GLN A 375 31.10 -18.01 -8.69
CA GLN A 375 30.32 -16.94 -9.33
C GLN A 375 29.03 -16.63 -8.57
N VAL A 376 28.31 -17.66 -8.10
CA VAL A 376 27.09 -17.47 -7.30
C VAL A 376 27.40 -16.73 -6.00
N LYS A 377 28.49 -17.07 -5.31
CA LYS A 377 28.93 -16.34 -4.10
C LYS A 377 29.22 -14.87 -4.39
N VAL A 378 29.89 -14.56 -5.51
CA VAL A 378 30.15 -13.17 -5.92
C VAL A 378 28.86 -12.42 -6.21
N LEU A 379 27.92 -13.03 -6.93
CA LEU A 379 26.62 -12.41 -7.22
C LEU A 379 25.79 -12.22 -5.96
N GLN A 380 25.84 -13.17 -5.02
CA GLN A 380 25.18 -13.05 -3.72
C GLN A 380 25.75 -11.88 -2.93
N GLN A 381 27.08 -11.74 -2.84
CA GLN A 381 27.70 -10.59 -2.18
C GLN A 381 27.31 -9.27 -2.84
N ALA A 382 27.31 -9.20 -4.17
CA ALA A 382 26.90 -8.00 -4.89
C ALA A 382 25.42 -7.64 -4.64
N ALA A 383 24.54 -8.64 -4.52
CA ALA A 383 23.13 -8.43 -4.19
C ALA A 383 22.95 -7.91 -2.74
N GLU A 384 23.73 -8.44 -1.79
CA GLU A 384 23.77 -7.94 -0.41
C GLU A 384 24.27 -6.50 -0.35
N ASP A 385 25.35 -6.16 -1.08
CA ASP A 385 25.87 -4.78 -1.17
C ASP A 385 24.83 -3.82 -1.77
N MET A 386 24.12 -4.25 -2.82
CA MET A 386 23.04 -3.47 -3.43
C MET A 386 21.87 -3.27 -2.48
N LYS A 387 21.53 -4.27 -1.66
CA LYS A 387 20.50 -4.15 -0.62
C LYS A 387 20.88 -3.10 0.42
N MET A 388 22.12 -3.12 0.91
CA MET A 388 22.61 -2.11 1.86
C MET A 388 22.60 -0.70 1.26
N ASN A 389 22.97 -0.56 -0.01
CA ASN A 389 22.89 0.72 -0.72
C ASN A 389 21.45 1.21 -0.91
N ASN A 390 20.52 0.29 -1.15
CA ASN A 390 19.10 0.64 -1.25
C ASN A 390 18.55 1.13 0.09
N GLU A 391 18.88 0.44 1.19
CA GLU A 391 18.55 0.89 2.55
C GLU A 391 19.10 2.30 2.84
N SER A 392 20.35 2.57 2.46
CA SER A 392 20.93 3.92 2.56
C SER A 392 20.21 4.95 1.69
N THR A 393 19.77 4.55 0.49
CA THR A 393 19.04 5.42 -0.44
C THR A 393 17.65 5.76 0.12
N ASP A 394 16.97 4.79 0.74
CA ASP A 394 15.66 5.01 1.35
C ASP A 394 15.75 5.93 2.57
N GLN A 395 16.80 5.80 3.38
CA GLN A 395 17.09 6.78 4.45
C GLN A 395 17.29 8.20 3.91
N LEU A 396 17.98 8.33 2.77
CA LEU A 396 18.17 9.64 2.13
C LEU A 396 16.84 10.20 1.59
N LYS A 397 16.00 9.36 0.99
CA LYS A 397 14.65 9.76 0.53
C LYS A 397 13.80 10.26 1.69
N GLU A 398 13.85 9.59 2.85
CA GLU A 398 13.13 10.03 4.05
C GLU A 398 13.60 11.42 4.51
N GLN A 399 14.91 11.67 4.51
CA GLN A 399 15.46 12.98 4.83
C GLN A 399 15.05 14.05 3.80
N VAL A 400 15.05 13.73 2.52
CA VAL A 400 14.61 14.65 1.45
C VAL A 400 13.13 14.99 1.62
N MET A 401 12.26 14.01 1.85
CA MET A 401 10.84 14.21 2.10
C MET A 401 10.59 15.11 3.32
N LEU A 402 11.36 14.94 4.40
CA LEU A 402 11.27 15.83 5.57
C LEU A 402 11.67 17.27 5.23
N LEU A 403 12.73 17.47 4.45
CA LEU A 403 13.17 18.79 4.01
C LEU A 403 12.15 19.43 3.06
N GLU A 404 11.55 18.67 2.15
CA GLU A 404 10.49 19.13 1.26
C GLU A 404 9.26 19.57 2.07
N ALA A 405 8.81 18.79 3.04
CA ALA A 405 7.71 19.17 3.92
C ALA A 405 8.02 20.44 4.75
N GLN A 406 9.27 20.60 5.19
CA GLN A 406 9.71 21.82 5.87
C GLN A 406 9.70 23.04 4.93
N LEU A 407 10.15 22.88 3.68
CA LEU A 407 10.11 23.95 2.67
C LEU A 407 8.67 24.33 2.33
N GLU A 408 7.77 23.36 2.14
CA GLU A 408 6.36 23.61 1.88
C GLU A 408 5.72 24.41 3.02
N LYS A 409 6.00 24.03 4.28
CA LYS A 409 5.53 24.78 5.45
C LYS A 409 6.07 26.22 5.49
N GLN A 410 7.32 26.44 5.09
CA GLN A 410 7.89 27.79 4.98
C GLN A 410 7.21 28.58 3.86
N LEU A 411 6.95 27.98 2.71
CA LEU A 411 6.22 28.61 1.61
C LEU A 411 4.81 29.00 2.03
N GLU A 412 4.10 28.14 2.74
CA GLU A 412 2.76 28.44 3.26
C GLU A 412 2.78 29.53 4.35
N SER A 413 3.82 29.57 5.18
CA SER A 413 4.01 30.69 6.12
C SER A 413 4.29 32.01 5.40
N ILE A 414 5.05 31.97 4.30
CA ILE A 414 5.34 33.16 3.49
C ILE A 414 4.07 33.62 2.77
N SER A 415 3.30 32.70 2.18
CA SER A 415 2.05 33.03 1.49
C SER A 415 1.05 33.67 2.45
N PHE A 416 0.90 33.11 3.66
CA PHE A 416 0.09 33.71 4.73
C PHE A 416 0.55 35.14 5.03
N SER A 417 1.85 35.34 5.28
CA SER A 417 2.42 36.68 5.52
C SER A 417 2.21 37.65 4.34
N GLN A 418 2.26 37.15 3.10
CA GLN A 418 1.99 37.95 1.91
C GLN A 418 0.53 38.41 1.86
N THR A 419 -0.43 37.53 2.16
CA THR A 419 -1.84 37.89 2.25
C THR A 419 -2.08 38.98 3.30
N TYR A 420 -1.47 38.90 4.48
CA TYR A 420 -1.54 39.99 5.47
C TYR A 420 -0.95 41.29 4.95
N ALA A 421 0.19 41.23 4.25
CA ALA A 421 0.80 42.43 3.69
C ALA A 421 -0.12 43.09 2.65
N GLU A 422 -0.79 42.31 1.82
CA GLU A 422 -1.77 42.76 0.84
C GLU A 422 -3.01 43.37 1.51
N GLU A 423 -3.60 42.72 2.52
CA GLU A 423 -4.73 43.26 3.28
C GLU A 423 -4.38 44.57 3.99
N VAL A 424 -3.20 44.66 4.61
CA VAL A 424 -2.70 45.89 5.23
C VAL A 424 -2.51 46.99 4.19
N ALA A 425 -2.01 46.66 3.00
CA ALA A 425 -1.89 47.63 1.90
C ALA A 425 -3.27 48.12 1.44
N GLN A 426 -4.27 47.23 1.32
CA GLN A 426 -5.65 47.60 0.97
C GLN A 426 -6.29 48.50 2.05
N LEU A 427 -6.12 48.17 3.34
CA LEU A 427 -6.61 48.99 4.44
C LEU A 427 -5.96 50.37 4.47
N LYS A 428 -4.65 50.46 4.22
CA LYS A 428 -3.95 51.75 4.09
C LYS A 428 -4.50 52.56 2.92
N ALA A 429 -4.78 51.94 1.77
CA ALA A 429 -5.36 52.63 0.62
C ALA A 429 -6.80 53.12 0.88
N LEU A 430 -7.61 52.34 1.60
CA LEU A 430 -8.93 52.79 2.07
C LEU A 430 -8.81 53.93 3.07
N LEU A 431 -7.88 53.84 4.01
CA LEU A 431 -7.63 54.90 5.00
C LEU A 431 -7.23 56.20 4.30
N THR A 432 -6.28 56.19 3.36
CA THR A 432 -5.89 57.40 2.61
C THR A 432 -7.05 57.95 1.78
N LYS A 433 -7.88 57.09 1.18
CA LYS A 433 -9.09 57.51 0.45
C LYS A 433 -10.14 58.15 1.37
N THR A 434 -10.35 57.62 2.57
CA THR A 434 -11.28 58.22 3.54
C THR A 434 -10.75 59.51 4.12
N GLN A 435 -9.43 59.60 4.36
CA GLN A 435 -8.76 60.81 4.82
C GLN A 435 -8.86 61.94 3.79
N SER A 436 -8.61 61.67 2.50
CA SER A 436 -8.78 62.69 1.45
C SER A 436 -10.24 63.14 1.31
N ARG A 437 -11.21 62.21 1.42
CA ARG A 437 -12.64 62.57 1.45
C ARG A 437 -12.97 63.45 2.65
N LEU A 438 -12.44 63.13 3.83
CA LEU A 438 -12.61 63.96 5.03
C LEU A 438 -12.03 65.36 4.85
N GLU A 439 -10.82 65.48 4.30
CA GLU A 439 -10.20 66.78 4.00
C GLU A 439 -11.04 67.61 3.02
N THR A 440 -11.56 66.99 1.95
CA THR A 440 -12.46 67.68 1.01
C THR A 440 -13.75 68.14 1.69
N ALA A 441 -14.37 67.30 2.52
CA ALA A 441 -15.57 67.66 3.28
C ALA A 441 -15.29 68.77 4.31
N GLN A 442 -14.10 68.77 4.93
CA GLN A 442 -13.69 69.83 5.84
C GLN A 442 -13.46 71.17 5.12
N LEU A 443 -12.81 71.16 3.96
CA LEU A 443 -12.65 72.35 3.12
C LEU A 443 -14.02 72.88 2.65
N GLU A 444 -14.93 71.99 2.29
CA GLU A 444 -16.30 72.35 1.90
C GLU A 444 -17.07 72.93 3.09
N ALA A 445 -17.02 72.31 4.27
CA ALA A 445 -17.65 72.83 5.48
C ALA A 445 -17.08 74.20 5.89
N GLN A 446 -15.77 74.42 5.73
CA GLN A 446 -15.15 75.74 5.93
C GLN A 446 -15.63 76.77 4.91
N LYS A 447 -15.75 76.37 3.63
CA LYS A 447 -16.32 77.23 2.59
C LYS A 447 -17.76 77.61 2.92
N GLN A 448 -18.59 76.64 3.28
CA GLN A 448 -19.97 76.85 3.71
C GLN A 448 -20.04 77.74 4.97
N ALA A 449 -19.15 77.57 5.95
CA ALA A 449 -19.09 78.43 7.13
C ALA A 449 -18.72 79.88 6.79
N LYS A 450 -17.79 80.10 5.85
CA LYS A 450 -17.46 81.44 5.33
C LYS A 450 -18.65 82.05 4.60
N GLU A 451 -19.31 81.29 3.73
CA GLU A 451 -20.53 81.72 3.03
C GLU A 451 -21.64 82.08 4.02
N LEU A 452 -21.88 81.24 5.04
CA LEU A 452 -22.84 81.52 6.12
C LEU A 452 -22.46 82.78 6.92
N SER A 453 -21.17 83.02 7.17
CA SER A 453 -20.71 84.26 7.82
C SER A 453 -21.01 85.49 6.98
N VAL A 454 -20.80 85.43 5.66
CA VAL A 454 -21.15 86.52 4.74
C VAL A 454 -22.66 86.74 4.71
N VAL A 455 -23.46 85.68 4.63
CA VAL A 455 -24.93 85.78 4.68
C VAL A 455 -25.38 86.39 6.00
N ARG A 456 -24.80 85.98 7.14
CA ARG A 456 -25.09 86.60 8.45
C ARG A 456 -24.73 88.08 8.49
N GLN A 457 -23.58 88.47 7.92
CA GLN A 457 -23.17 89.86 7.82
C GLN A 457 -24.14 90.66 6.94
N GLN A 458 -24.52 90.14 5.78
CA GLN A 458 -25.52 90.77 4.91
C GLN A 458 -26.89 90.88 5.60
N LEU A 459 -27.29 89.87 6.36
CA LEU A 459 -28.50 89.92 7.18
C LEU A 459 -28.40 90.97 8.28
N SER A 460 -27.23 91.13 8.93
CA SER A 460 -27.05 92.20 9.92
C SER A 460 -27.04 93.59 9.27
N GLU A 461 -26.37 93.76 8.11
CA GLU A 461 -26.35 95.01 7.36
C GLU A 461 -27.76 95.39 6.87
N THR A 462 -28.53 94.43 6.36
CA THR A 462 -29.93 94.68 5.99
C THR A 462 -30.80 94.96 7.21
N THR A 463 -30.56 94.29 8.35
CA THR A 463 -31.25 94.59 9.62
C THR A 463 -30.92 96.00 10.11
N GLU A 464 -29.65 96.42 10.10
CA GLU A 464 -29.23 97.78 10.44
C GLU A 464 -29.76 98.82 9.45
N HIS A 465 -29.82 98.51 8.16
CA HIS A 465 -30.41 99.40 7.16
C HIS A 465 -31.91 99.57 7.38
N VAL A 466 -32.64 98.48 7.66
CA VAL A 466 -34.06 98.52 8.04
C VAL A 466 -34.24 99.30 9.34
N GLN A 467 -33.44 99.06 10.37
CA GLN A 467 -33.51 99.82 11.63
C GLN A 467 -33.15 101.29 11.47
N SER A 468 -32.17 101.63 10.61
CA SER A 468 -31.78 103.01 10.31
C SER A 468 -32.82 103.72 9.45
N GLN A 469 -33.45 103.00 8.53
CA GLN A 469 -34.58 103.50 7.74
C GLN A 469 -35.80 103.71 8.64
N GLU A 470 -36.13 102.76 9.51
CA GLU A 470 -37.16 102.91 10.55
C GLU A 470 -36.83 104.07 11.50
N ALA A 471 -35.57 104.26 11.90
CA ALA A 471 -35.15 105.39 12.72
C ALA A 471 -35.27 106.73 11.96
N SER A 472 -34.91 106.77 10.67
CA SER A 472 -35.04 107.95 9.80
C SER A 472 -36.51 108.32 9.57
N GLU A 473 -37.35 107.34 9.21
CA GLU A 473 -38.81 107.47 9.07
C GLU A 473 -39.44 107.84 10.43
N SER A 474 -38.97 107.28 11.54
CA SER A 474 -39.40 107.65 12.89
C SER A 474 -39.01 109.10 13.24
N THR A 475 -37.80 109.56 12.95
CA THR A 475 -37.43 110.99 13.13
C THR A 475 -38.20 111.92 12.21
N GLN A 476 -38.55 111.49 10.99
CA GLN A 476 -39.40 112.26 10.09
C GLN A 476 -40.83 112.37 10.63
N VAL A 477 -41.41 111.27 11.10
CA VAL A 477 -42.73 111.23 11.74
C VAL A 477 -42.71 112.02 13.06
N GLN A 478 -41.65 111.93 13.86
CA GLN A 478 -41.46 112.70 15.10
C GLN A 478 -41.37 114.20 14.80
N THR A 479 -40.66 114.60 13.74
CA THR A 479 -40.55 116.01 13.33
C THR A 479 -41.89 116.55 12.83
N GLN A 480 -42.65 115.75 12.07
CA GLN A 480 -44.02 116.10 11.66
C GLN A 480 -44.96 116.20 12.87
N LEU A 481 -44.84 115.30 13.85
CA LEU A 481 -45.63 115.34 15.07
C LEU A 481 -45.33 116.60 15.89
N VAL A 482 -44.05 116.96 16.07
CA VAL A 482 -43.64 118.21 16.74
C VAL A 482 -44.17 119.44 16.01
N GLN A 483 -44.18 119.45 14.68
CA GLN A 483 -44.81 120.52 13.90
C GLN A 483 -46.32 120.63 14.14
N VAL A 484 -47.04 119.51 14.24
CA VAL A 484 -48.48 119.50 14.52
C VAL A 484 -48.75 119.97 15.94
N VAL A 485 -47.96 119.53 16.92
CA VAL A 485 -48.08 119.96 18.32
C VAL A 485 -47.87 121.46 18.45
N ASN A 486 -46.82 122.03 17.84
CA ASN A 486 -46.58 123.47 17.86
C ASN A 486 -47.73 124.27 17.24
N LYS A 487 -48.30 123.82 16.12
CA LYS A 487 -49.48 124.45 15.52
C LYS A 487 -50.70 124.42 16.45
N LEU A 488 -50.91 123.29 17.12
CA LEU A 488 -52.02 123.12 18.07
C LEU A 488 -51.82 124.01 19.29
N GLN A 489 -50.59 124.18 19.74
CA GLN A 489 -50.23 125.08 20.84
C GLN A 489 -50.42 126.56 20.48
N THR A 490 -50.09 126.98 19.26
CA THR A 490 -50.43 128.33 18.78
C THR A 490 -51.93 128.55 18.63
N GLU A 491 -52.71 127.51 18.28
CA GLU A 491 -54.17 127.61 18.24
C GLU A 491 -54.76 127.71 19.65
N GLU A 492 -54.20 127.00 20.61
CA GLU A 492 -54.59 127.05 22.03
C GLU A 492 -54.28 128.43 22.65
N GLU A 493 -53.11 129.01 22.36
CA GLU A 493 -52.77 130.39 22.74
C GLU A 493 -53.76 131.40 22.14
N MET A 494 -54.15 131.23 20.88
CA MET A 494 -55.18 132.05 20.24
C MET A 494 -56.56 131.87 20.91
N ARG A 495 -56.93 130.65 21.32
CA ARG A 495 -58.17 130.41 22.08
C ARG A 495 -58.15 131.04 23.46
N GLN A 496 -57.02 130.99 24.17
CA GLN A 496 -56.87 131.66 25.45
C GLN A 496 -56.97 133.18 25.30
N GLN A 497 -56.39 133.75 24.23
CA GLN A 497 -56.56 135.17 23.92
C GLN A 497 -58.02 135.53 23.62
N LEU A 498 -58.73 134.72 22.83
CA LEU A 498 -60.17 134.91 22.60
C LEU A 498 -61.00 134.79 23.88
N ALA A 499 -60.63 133.90 24.80
CA ALA A 499 -61.31 133.74 26.08
C ALA A 499 -61.12 134.98 26.97
N VAL A 500 -59.92 135.57 26.98
CA VAL A 500 -59.65 136.83 27.70
C VAL A 500 -60.44 137.99 27.09
N ASP A 501 -60.49 138.10 25.77
CA ASP A 501 -61.27 139.14 25.08
C ASP A 501 -62.78 138.98 25.35
N PHE A 502 -63.26 137.73 25.41
CA PHE A 502 -64.64 137.42 25.80
C PHE A 502 -64.93 137.82 27.26
N ASP A 503 -64.05 137.50 28.20
CA ASP A 503 -64.18 137.89 29.60
C ASP A 503 -64.16 139.42 29.76
N GLN A 504 -63.30 140.13 29.00
CA GLN A 504 -63.27 141.59 28.96
C GLN A 504 -64.58 142.18 28.39
N ALA A 505 -65.14 141.58 27.34
CA ALA A 505 -66.43 141.97 26.80
C ALA A 505 -67.57 141.73 27.81
N GLN A 506 -67.55 140.60 28.52
CA GLN A 506 -68.52 140.27 29.55
C GLN A 506 -68.44 141.22 30.74
N LYS A 507 -67.22 141.60 31.16
CA LYS A 507 -66.96 142.59 32.21
C LYS A 507 -67.51 143.97 31.84
N CYS A 508 -67.31 144.39 30.58
CA CYS A 508 -67.83 145.63 30.01
C CYS A 508 -69.37 145.65 30.00
N VAL A 509 -70.01 144.51 29.72
CA VAL A 509 -71.47 144.36 29.79
C VAL A 509 -71.97 144.48 31.24
N THR A 510 -71.30 143.87 32.22
CA THR A 510 -71.66 144.04 33.64
C THR A 510 -71.48 145.47 34.14
N ASP A 511 -70.44 146.19 33.70
CA ASP A 511 -70.23 147.60 34.06
C ASP A 511 -71.27 148.53 33.42
N LEU A 512 -71.70 148.23 32.19
CA LEU A 512 -72.83 148.92 31.55
C LEU A 512 -74.17 148.58 32.24
N GLN A 513 -74.32 147.36 32.78
CA GLN A 513 -75.51 146.93 33.52
C GLN A 513 -75.59 147.57 34.92
N THR A 514 -74.48 147.71 35.66
CA THR A 514 -74.43 148.43 36.94
C THR A 514 -74.57 149.95 36.76
N GLN A 515 -74.08 150.52 35.65
CA GLN A 515 -74.36 151.93 35.30
C GLN A 515 -75.84 152.15 34.94
N MET A 516 -76.51 151.18 34.30
CA MET A 516 -77.96 151.22 34.04
C MET A 516 -78.81 151.16 35.31
N ASP A 517 -78.39 150.39 36.32
CA ASP A 517 -79.13 150.24 37.58
C ASP A 517 -78.83 151.35 38.60
N GLN A 518 -77.66 152.00 38.53
CA GLN A 518 -77.34 153.22 39.30
C GLN A 518 -78.04 154.48 38.75
N MET A 519 -78.33 154.52 37.44
CA MET A 519 -79.05 155.63 36.79
C MET A 519 -80.58 155.55 36.92
N LYS A 520 -81.14 154.47 37.50
CA LYS A 520 -82.59 154.29 37.72
C LYS A 520 -83.09 154.62 39.14
N ALA A 521 -82.19 154.84 40.11
CA ALA A 521 -82.52 155.09 41.52
C ALA A 521 -82.31 156.55 41.98
N ALA A 522 -81.95 157.47 41.07
CA ALA A 522 -81.93 158.92 41.27
C ALA A 522 -82.79 159.60 40.19
N GLY A 523 -83.63 160.57 40.58
CA GLY A 523 -84.65 161.17 39.72
C GLY A 523 -84.15 162.05 38.57
N ASP A 524 -84.89 161.98 37.45
CA ASP A 524 -85.08 162.84 36.27
C ASP A 524 -84.05 163.92 35.85
N CYS A 525 -83.46 163.71 34.65
CA CYS A 525 -83.35 164.62 33.47
C CYS A 525 -82.08 164.20 32.67
N SER A 526 -82.13 163.67 31.45
CA SER A 526 -82.53 164.41 30.24
C SER A 526 -82.92 163.43 29.12
N THR A 527 -84.22 163.37 28.83
CA THR A 527 -84.83 162.74 27.66
C THR A 527 -84.73 163.66 26.44
N GLY A 528 -84.11 163.22 25.33
CA GLY A 528 -84.30 163.88 24.03
C GLY A 528 -83.16 163.73 23.01
N GLU A 529 -81.91 163.74 23.43
CA GLU A 529 -80.80 164.03 22.49
C GLU A 529 -80.38 162.87 21.59
N LEU A 530 -80.61 161.61 21.95
CA LEU A 530 -80.30 160.47 21.06
C LEU A 530 -81.38 160.24 20.00
N LYS A 531 -82.61 160.73 20.22
CA LYS A 531 -83.70 160.67 19.23
C LYS A 531 -83.68 161.89 18.30
N GLU A 532 -83.22 163.04 18.80
CA GLU A 532 -82.98 164.24 17.99
C GLU A 532 -81.66 164.17 17.19
N ARG A 533 -80.59 163.54 17.70
CA ARG A 533 -79.35 163.31 16.92
C ARG A 533 -79.56 162.37 15.74
N LEU A 534 -80.38 161.32 15.87
CA LEU A 534 -80.67 160.39 14.76
C LEU A 534 -81.56 161.01 13.65
N GLU A 535 -82.53 161.87 14.01
CA GLU A 535 -83.35 162.63 13.06
C GLU A 535 -82.57 163.81 12.44
N LYS A 536 -81.75 164.53 13.22
CA LYS A 536 -80.84 165.58 12.71
C LYS A 536 -79.76 164.98 11.82
N GLU A 537 -79.27 163.77 12.08
CA GLU A 537 -78.30 163.09 11.22
C GLU A 537 -78.95 162.62 9.90
N LYS A 538 -80.17 162.07 9.92
CA LYS A 538 -80.93 161.80 8.68
C LYS A 538 -81.25 163.06 7.87
N LYS A 539 -81.57 164.18 8.53
CA LYS A 539 -81.81 165.47 7.87
C LYS A 539 -80.50 166.10 7.37
N LEU A 540 -79.40 166.01 8.12
CA LEU A 540 -78.06 166.41 7.68
C LEU A 540 -77.56 165.56 6.53
N THR A 541 -77.78 164.25 6.48
CA THR A 541 -77.40 163.43 5.31
C THR A 541 -78.21 163.82 4.06
N LYS A 542 -79.48 164.22 4.23
CA LYS A 542 -80.32 164.67 3.12
C LYS A 542 -79.97 166.10 2.66
N ASP A 543 -79.72 167.01 3.60
CA ASP A 543 -79.34 168.40 3.34
C ASP A 543 -77.89 168.51 2.85
N LEU A 544 -76.98 167.61 3.27
CA LEU A 544 -75.63 167.45 2.70
C LEU A 544 -75.69 166.85 1.29
N GLY A 545 -76.63 165.95 1.01
CA GLY A 545 -76.89 165.44 -0.34
C GLY A 545 -77.46 166.50 -1.31
N GLN A 546 -78.31 167.39 -0.81
CA GLN A 546 -78.82 168.55 -1.57
C GLN A 546 -77.79 169.68 -1.68
N ALA A 547 -76.98 169.91 -0.65
CA ALA A 547 -75.86 170.86 -0.69
C ALA A 547 -74.72 170.37 -1.58
N ALA A 548 -74.43 169.07 -1.62
CA ALA A 548 -73.46 168.47 -2.52
C ALA A 548 -73.90 168.58 -3.99
N THR A 549 -75.18 168.36 -4.29
CA THR A 549 -75.71 168.57 -5.66
C THR A 549 -75.77 170.05 -6.06
N LYS A 550 -76.05 170.96 -5.11
CA LYS A 550 -75.99 172.42 -5.35
C LYS A 550 -74.55 172.92 -5.47
N LEU A 551 -73.60 172.36 -4.71
CA LEU A 551 -72.16 172.59 -4.86
C LEU A 551 -71.63 172.00 -6.17
N GLN A 552 -72.16 170.87 -6.65
CA GLN A 552 -71.78 170.29 -7.94
C GLN A 552 -72.36 171.09 -9.12
N GLN A 553 -73.56 171.67 -8.98
CA GLN A 553 -74.12 172.64 -9.95
C GLN A 553 -73.40 173.99 -9.91
N MET A 554 -73.06 174.51 -8.73
CA MET A 554 -72.24 175.71 -8.57
C MET A 554 -70.83 175.47 -9.10
N LEU A 555 -70.20 174.33 -8.83
CA LEU A 555 -68.90 173.96 -9.40
C LEU A 555 -68.98 173.89 -10.92
N LYS A 556 -70.04 173.33 -11.49
CA LYS A 556 -70.23 173.30 -12.94
C LYS A 556 -70.45 174.69 -13.52
N ALA A 557 -71.21 175.56 -12.85
CA ALA A 557 -71.40 176.95 -13.23
C ALA A 557 -70.11 177.78 -13.07
N THR A 558 -69.34 177.59 -12.00
CA THR A 558 -68.03 178.24 -11.82
C THR A 558 -66.97 177.65 -12.73
N GLN A 559 -67.07 176.38 -13.14
CA GLN A 559 -66.18 175.79 -14.13
C GLN A 559 -66.50 176.34 -15.53
N GLU A 560 -67.79 176.51 -15.87
CA GLU A 560 -68.22 177.18 -17.11
C GLU A 560 -67.88 178.69 -17.08
N GLN A 561 -67.91 179.33 -15.90
CA GLN A 561 -67.47 180.71 -15.72
C GLN A 561 -65.94 180.85 -15.70
N LEU A 562 -65.19 179.88 -15.19
CA LEU A 562 -63.72 179.79 -15.28
C LEU A 562 -63.25 179.49 -16.69
N VAL A 563 -64.03 178.75 -17.50
CA VAL A 563 -63.75 178.56 -18.92
C VAL A 563 -64.03 179.86 -19.68
N LYS A 564 -65.14 180.55 -19.40
CA LYS A 564 -65.40 181.89 -19.96
C LYS A 564 -64.38 182.93 -19.50
N GLU A 565 -63.94 182.89 -18.25
CA GLU A 565 -62.87 183.74 -17.72
C GLU A 565 -61.50 183.32 -18.27
N ARG A 566 -61.24 182.05 -18.55
CA ARG A 566 -60.02 181.65 -19.29
C ARG A 566 -60.05 182.09 -20.73
N ASP A 567 -61.21 182.12 -21.38
CA ASP A 567 -61.36 182.57 -22.75
C ASP A 567 -61.33 184.11 -22.83
N THR A 568 -61.87 184.83 -21.85
CA THR A 568 -61.67 186.28 -21.72
C THR A 568 -60.27 186.62 -21.24
N VAL A 569 -59.63 185.84 -20.37
CA VAL A 569 -58.21 186.00 -19.98
C VAL A 569 -57.29 185.60 -21.12
N LYS A 570 -57.64 184.66 -22.00
CA LYS A 570 -56.93 184.43 -23.27
C LYS A 570 -57.15 185.57 -24.25
N THR A 571 -58.34 186.17 -24.30
CA THR A 571 -58.63 187.34 -25.13
C THR A 571 -57.95 188.61 -24.56
N LEU A 572 -57.82 188.73 -23.25
CA LEU A 572 -57.17 189.83 -22.52
C LEU A 572 -55.65 189.64 -22.41
N GLN A 573 -55.12 188.42 -22.34
CA GLN A 573 -53.69 188.10 -22.55
C GLN A 573 -53.32 188.17 -24.04
N GLY A 574 -54.28 188.02 -24.94
CA GLY A 574 -54.16 188.36 -26.36
C GLY A 574 -54.28 189.86 -26.64
N GLN A 575 -54.69 190.68 -25.66
CA GLN A 575 -54.83 192.14 -25.74
C GLN A 575 -53.83 192.92 -24.83
N LEU A 576 -53.11 192.23 -23.94
CA LEU A 576 -52.03 192.77 -23.07
C LEU A 576 -50.91 191.71 -22.95
N VAL A 577 -50.05 191.50 -23.93
CA VAL A 577 -49.13 192.51 -24.45
C VAL A 577 -49.20 192.50 -25.97
N GLY A 578 -49.74 193.57 -26.53
CA GLY A 578 -49.40 193.94 -27.88
C GLY A 578 -49.68 195.41 -28.04
N LYS A 579 -48.63 196.25 -27.94
CA LYS A 579 -48.44 197.42 -28.83
C LYS A 579 -47.27 198.31 -28.40
N GLU A 580 -46.08 197.90 -28.80
CA GLU A 580 -45.37 198.53 -29.91
C GLU A 580 -45.22 197.35 -30.92
N GLU A 581 -45.86 197.26 -32.09
CA GLU A 581 -46.14 198.27 -33.12
C GLU A 581 -44.89 199.14 -33.41
N PRO A 582 -44.60 199.62 -34.63
CA PRO A 582 -45.57 199.92 -35.67
C PRO A 582 -44.97 199.77 -37.09
N GLU A 583 -45.63 200.42 -38.04
CA GLU A 583 -45.07 200.89 -39.31
C GLU A 583 -45.02 199.89 -40.45
N GLN A 584 -46.05 199.95 -41.30
CA GLN A 584 -46.08 200.83 -42.47
C GLN A 584 -45.08 200.42 -43.54
N SER A 585 -45.62 199.77 -44.57
CA SER A 585 -45.40 200.16 -45.97
C SER A 585 -46.64 199.61 -46.71
N LYS A 586 -47.65 200.45 -46.98
CA LYS A 586 -47.74 201.35 -48.13
C LYS A 586 -47.50 200.62 -49.46
N GLU A 587 -48.61 200.39 -50.15
CA GLU A 587 -48.89 200.78 -51.53
C GLU A 587 -47.84 200.46 -52.61
N GLY A 588 -48.21 199.60 -53.58
CA GLY A 588 -47.41 199.36 -54.79
C GLY A 588 -47.79 198.16 -55.67
N THR A 589 -49.04 198.15 -56.17
CA THR A 589 -49.49 197.71 -57.53
C THR A 589 -49.14 196.28 -58.03
N SER A 590 -50.08 195.44 -58.48
CA SER A 590 -50.92 195.65 -59.68
C SER A 590 -52.04 194.60 -59.87
N VAL A 591 -53.19 195.05 -60.40
CA VAL A 591 -54.25 194.34 -61.18
C VAL A 591 -54.98 193.14 -60.56
#